data_AF-A0A4R7G4L2-F1
#
_entry.id   AF-A0A4R7G4L2-F1
#
_cell.length_a   1.000
_cell.length_b   1.000
_cell.length_c   1.000
_cell.angle_alpha   90.00
_cell.angle_beta   90.00
_cell.angle_gamma   90.00
#
_symmetry.space_group_name_H-M   'P 1'
#
loop_
_entity.id
_entity.type
_entity.pdbx_description
1 polymer ?
#
loop_
_entity_poly.entity_id
_entity_poly.type
_entity_poly.pdbx_seq_one_letter_code
_entity_poly.pdbx_strand_id
1 'polypeptide(L)'
;MPTLVARLEQDADIVFPPEVAVRIHRLEQDLRAGELCEQSRQLLAASQLTPARLLPLLQPVPETAPPVVHLYCCDHLGTPLALINQQGQHYDEESGLYYNRHRYYDPTLGSVCS
;
A
#
# COMPACT_ATOMS: atom_id res chain seq x y z
N MET A 1 11.77 0.71 5.48
CA MET A 1 12.50 -0.15 4.53
C MET A 1 13.67 0.65 3.99
N PRO A 2 14.92 0.18 4.10
CA PRO A 2 16.07 0.93 3.61
C PRO A 2 16.08 0.94 2.08
N THR A 3 16.37 2.10 1.50
CA THR A 3 16.57 2.30 0.05
C THR A 3 17.88 1.64 -0.40
N LEU A 4 18.09 1.52 -1.71
CA LEU A 4 19.36 1.03 -2.27
C LEU A 4 20.54 1.90 -1.81
N VAL A 5 20.32 3.22 -1.66
CA VAL A 5 21.27 4.13 -1.00
C VAL A 5 21.66 3.63 0.38
N ALA A 6 20.67 3.47 1.27
CA ALA A 6 20.93 3.09 2.66
C ALA A 6 21.65 1.74 2.76
N ARG A 7 21.38 0.81 1.82
CA ARG A 7 22.06 -0.47 1.79
C ARG A 7 23.52 -0.35 1.35
N LEU A 8 23.79 0.46 0.32
CA LEU A 8 25.15 0.73 -0.14
C LEU A 8 25.97 1.47 0.93
N GLU A 9 25.35 2.40 1.65
CA GLU A 9 25.97 3.11 2.79
C GLU A 9 26.35 2.14 3.91
N GLN A 10 25.44 1.22 4.25
CA GLN A 10 25.68 0.21 5.26
C GLN A 10 26.77 -0.79 4.87
N ASP A 11 26.80 -1.24 3.62
CA ASP A 11 27.78 -2.24 3.16
C ASP A 11 29.19 -1.66 3.01
N ALA A 12 29.29 -0.38 2.65
CA ALA A 12 30.58 0.30 2.46
C ALA A 12 31.02 1.15 3.68
N ASP A 13 30.21 1.21 4.74
CA ASP A 13 30.43 2.04 5.94
C ASP A 13 30.74 3.51 5.60
N ILE A 14 29.99 4.04 4.62
CA ILE A 14 30.12 5.42 4.13
C ILE A 14 28.75 6.09 4.12
N VAL A 15 28.73 7.42 4.23
CA VAL A 15 27.53 8.23 4.01
C VAL A 15 27.69 8.97 2.69
N PHE A 16 26.74 8.84 1.78
CA PHE A 16 26.81 9.53 0.51
C PHE A 16 26.39 10.99 0.65
N PRO A 17 27.02 11.93 -0.09
CA PRO A 17 26.50 13.27 -0.26
C PRO A 17 25.06 13.23 -0.81
N PRO A 18 24.19 14.20 -0.47
CA PRO A 18 22.80 14.18 -0.87
C PRO A 18 22.62 14.16 -2.40
N GLU A 19 23.52 14.79 -3.15
CA GLU A 19 23.50 14.80 -4.61
C GLU A 19 23.71 13.39 -5.19
N VAL A 20 24.58 12.59 -4.57
CA VAL A 20 24.86 11.21 -4.97
C VAL A 20 23.70 10.32 -4.56
N ALA A 21 23.15 10.50 -3.35
CA ALA A 21 21.99 9.75 -2.87
C ALA A 21 20.77 9.93 -3.80
N VAL A 22 20.51 11.14 -4.29
CA VAL A 22 19.43 11.41 -5.26
C VAL A 22 19.66 10.67 -6.58
N ARG A 23 20.90 10.66 -7.10
CA ARG A 23 21.24 9.93 -8.33
C ARG A 23 21.07 8.43 -8.18
N ILE A 24 21.49 7.87 -7.04
CA ILE A 24 21.32 6.44 -6.72
C ILE A 24 19.84 6.10 -6.55
N HIS A 25 19.05 6.97 -5.91
CA HIS A 25 17.61 6.79 -5.78
C HIS A 25 16.91 6.77 -7.14
N ARG A 26 17.36 7.62 -8.08
CA ARG A 26 16.87 7.58 -9.46
C ARG A 26 17.21 6.26 -10.16
N LEU A 27 18.45 5.80 -10.02
CA LEU A 27 18.87 4.49 -10.54
C LEU A 27 18.03 3.34 -9.95
N GLU A 28 17.74 3.40 -8.65
CA GLU A 28 16.86 2.43 -7.97
C GLU A 28 15.45 2.40 -8.57
N GLN A 29 14.87 3.57 -8.89
CA GLN A 29 13.56 3.65 -9.56
C GLN A 29 13.60 3.06 -10.98
N ASP A 30 14.61 3.42 -11.76
CA ASP A 30 14.82 2.92 -13.12
C ASP A 30 14.99 1.39 -13.15
N LEU A 31 15.76 0.85 -12.20
CA LEU A 31 15.93 -0.61 -12.07
C LEU A 31 14.63 -1.31 -11.70
N ARG A 32 13.81 -0.71 -10.83
CA ARG A 32 12.47 -1.25 -10.49
C ARG A 32 11.48 -1.17 -11.64
N ALA A 33 11.55 -0.12 -12.44
CA ALA A 33 10.72 0.05 -13.63
C ALA A 33 11.16 -0.85 -14.80
N GLY A 34 12.38 -1.40 -14.75
CA GLY A 34 12.98 -2.14 -15.86
C GLY A 34 13.46 -1.25 -17.00
N GLU A 35 13.43 0.07 -16.82
CA GLU A 35 13.79 1.07 -17.84
C GLU A 35 14.93 1.94 -17.34
N LEU A 36 16.13 1.75 -17.92
CA LEU A 36 17.30 2.56 -17.57
C LEU A 36 17.37 3.83 -18.41
N CYS A 37 17.23 5.00 -17.76
CA CYS A 37 17.43 6.28 -18.42
C CYS A 37 18.93 6.50 -18.76
N GLU A 38 19.22 7.47 -19.64
CA GLU A 38 20.59 7.76 -20.06
C GLU A 38 21.51 8.08 -18.87
N GLN A 39 21.03 8.88 -17.92
CA GLN A 39 21.78 9.27 -16.73
C GLN A 39 22.13 8.06 -15.84
N SER A 40 21.20 7.11 -15.69
CA SER A 40 21.43 5.84 -14.97
C SER A 40 22.44 4.95 -15.69
N ARG A 41 22.40 4.89 -17.04
CA ARG A 41 23.40 4.17 -17.84
C ARG A 41 24.78 4.77 -17.72
N GLN A 42 24.88 6.10 -17.75
CA GLN A 42 26.15 6.81 -17.53
C GLN A 42 26.71 6.56 -16.13
N LEU A 43 25.85 6.52 -15.10
CA LEU A 43 26.26 6.21 -13.74
C LEU A 43 26.83 4.78 -13.63
N LEU A 44 26.15 3.80 -14.23
CA LEU A 44 26.60 2.41 -14.30
C LEU A 44 27.94 2.28 -15.04
N ALA A 45 28.08 2.97 -16.18
CA ALA A 45 29.32 2.99 -16.96
C ALA A 45 30.49 3.61 -16.17
N ALA A 46 30.26 4.73 -15.47
CA ALA A 46 31.27 5.40 -14.66
C ALA A 46 31.71 4.56 -13.45
N SER A 47 30.80 3.78 -12.88
CA SER A 47 31.05 2.94 -11.71
C SER A 47 31.48 1.51 -12.07
N GLN A 48 31.51 1.16 -13.36
CA GLN A 48 31.75 -0.21 -13.86
C GLN A 48 30.80 -1.25 -13.22
N LEU A 49 29.61 -0.81 -12.81
CA LEU A 49 28.59 -1.65 -12.20
C LEU A 49 27.62 -2.13 -13.27
N THR A 50 27.21 -3.40 -13.19
CA THR A 50 26.14 -3.95 -14.02
C THR A 50 24.81 -3.91 -13.26
N PRO A 51 23.68 -3.68 -13.95
CA PRO A 51 22.37 -3.67 -13.31
C PRO A 51 22.08 -5.01 -12.61
N ALA A 52 22.53 -6.13 -13.19
CA ALA A 52 22.44 -7.46 -12.59
C ALA A 52 23.11 -7.58 -11.21
N ARG A 53 24.16 -6.80 -10.93
CA ARG A 53 24.84 -6.78 -9.63
C ARG A 53 24.05 -5.99 -8.58
N LEU A 54 23.24 -5.02 -9.02
CA LEU A 54 22.42 -4.18 -8.16
C LEU A 54 21.05 -4.78 -7.87
N LEU A 55 20.49 -5.57 -8.80
CA LEU A 55 19.19 -6.23 -8.63
C LEU A 55 19.05 -7.00 -7.30
N PRO A 56 20.04 -7.80 -6.83
CA PRO A 56 19.94 -8.50 -5.55
C PRO A 56 19.93 -7.57 -4.32
N LEU A 57 20.45 -6.35 -4.45
CA LEU A 57 20.46 -5.35 -3.38
C LEU A 57 19.14 -4.60 -3.27
N LEU A 58 18.33 -4.62 -4.33
CA LEU A 58 16.97 -4.11 -4.30
C LEU A 58 16.12 -5.06 -3.46
N GLN A 59 15.64 -4.57 -2.32
CA GLN A 59 14.63 -5.30 -1.58
C GLN A 59 13.38 -5.45 -2.47
N PRO A 60 12.77 -6.65 -2.53
CA PRO A 60 11.52 -6.82 -3.25
C PRO A 60 10.49 -5.87 -2.67
N VAL A 61 9.73 -5.21 -3.55
CA VAL A 61 8.53 -4.49 -3.10
C VAL A 61 7.64 -5.56 -2.48
N PRO A 62 7.26 -5.46 -1.20
CA PRO A 62 6.32 -6.42 -0.65
C PRO A 62 5.09 -6.40 -1.56
N GLU A 63 4.61 -7.58 -1.97
CA GLU A 63 3.30 -7.73 -2.60
C GLU A 63 2.26 -7.30 -1.55
N THR A 64 2.10 -6.00 -1.37
CA THR A 64 1.10 -5.46 -0.46
C THR A 64 -0.22 -5.67 -1.15
N ALA A 65 -0.93 -6.73 -0.75
CA ALA A 65 -2.37 -6.80 -0.98
C ALA A 65 -2.97 -5.44 -0.57
N PRO A 66 -3.91 -4.89 -1.35
CA PRO A 66 -4.56 -3.65 -0.97
C PRO A 66 -5.08 -3.77 0.47
N PRO A 67 -4.93 -2.74 1.31
CA PRO A 67 -5.36 -2.82 2.69
C PRO A 67 -6.84 -3.20 2.74
N VAL A 68 -7.16 -4.26 3.46
CA VAL A 68 -8.56 -4.67 3.66
C VAL A 68 -9.21 -3.63 4.58
N VAL A 69 -10.16 -2.88 4.04
CA VAL A 69 -10.92 -1.88 4.80
C VAL A 69 -12.16 -2.55 5.38
N HIS A 70 -12.25 -2.61 6.71
CA HIS A 70 -13.44 -3.03 7.44
C HIS A 70 -14.18 -1.81 7.98
N LEU A 71 -15.46 -1.67 7.65
CA LEU A 71 -16.31 -0.58 8.16
C LEU A 71 -17.16 -1.08 9.33
N TYR A 72 -17.24 -0.29 10.40
CA TYR A 72 -18.04 -0.62 11.58
C TYR A 72 -19.04 0.50 11.88
N CYS A 73 -20.24 0.14 12.32
CA CYS A 73 -21.10 1.10 13.01
C CYS A 73 -20.64 1.22 14.47
N CYS A 74 -20.51 2.45 14.99
CA CYS A 74 -20.10 2.71 16.36
C CYS A 74 -21.23 3.31 17.19
N ASP A 75 -21.15 3.18 18.52
CA ASP A 75 -21.96 3.98 19.44
C ASP A 75 -21.46 5.45 19.54
N HIS A 76 -22.11 6.25 20.37
CA HIS A 76 -21.76 7.66 20.60
C HIS A 76 -20.40 7.85 21.31
N LEU A 77 -19.82 6.79 21.86
CA LEU A 77 -18.51 6.77 22.50
C LEU A 77 -17.41 6.26 21.56
N GLY A 78 -17.78 5.81 20.36
CA GLY A 78 -16.85 5.26 19.37
C GLY A 78 -16.62 3.74 19.49
N THR A 79 -17.37 3.04 20.34
CA THR A 79 -17.27 1.58 20.47
C THR A 79 -17.83 0.91 19.21
N PRO A 80 -17.05 0.06 18.49
CA PRO A 80 -17.54 -0.64 17.32
C PRO A 80 -18.57 -1.71 17.71
N LEU A 81 -19.75 -1.66 17.11
CA LEU A 81 -20.88 -2.55 17.44
C LEU A 81 -21.10 -3.67 16.41
N ALA A 82 -20.95 -3.38 15.11
CA ALA A 82 -21.16 -4.37 14.06
C ALA A 82 -20.46 -3.96 12.75
N LEU A 83 -20.09 -4.96 11.94
CA LEU A 83 -19.56 -4.74 10.60
C LEU A 83 -20.68 -4.22 9.68
N ILE A 84 -20.35 -3.23 8.86
CA ILE A 84 -21.23 -2.70 7.84
C ILE A 84 -20.56 -2.72 6.46
N ASN A 85 -21.35 -2.77 5.41
CA ASN A 85 -20.84 -2.53 4.05
C ASN A 85 -20.78 -1.03 3.73
N GLN A 86 -20.31 -0.71 2.52
CA GLN A 86 -20.22 0.67 2.04
C GLN A 86 -21.59 1.37 1.90
N GLN A 87 -22.68 0.61 1.87
CA GLN A 87 -24.06 1.11 1.84
C GLN A 87 -24.67 1.26 3.26
N GLY A 88 -23.91 0.99 4.32
CA GLY A 88 -24.39 1.08 5.71
C GLY A 88 -25.29 -0.08 6.16
N GLN A 89 -25.33 -1.18 5.41
CA GLN A 89 -26.08 -2.37 5.78
C GLN A 89 -25.28 -3.19 6.79
N HIS A 90 -25.95 -3.73 7.80
CA HIS A 90 -25.33 -4.55 8.83
C HIS A 90 -25.10 -5.96 8.31
N TYR A 91 -23.92 -6.50 8.60
CA TYR A 91 -23.64 -7.91 8.37
C TYR A 91 -24.29 -8.76 9.47
N ASP A 92 -25.01 -9.80 9.04
CA ASP A 92 -25.51 -10.86 9.92
C ASP A 92 -24.64 -12.10 9.78
N GLU A 93 -23.98 -12.50 10.87
CA GLU A 93 -23.11 -13.67 10.89
C GLU A 93 -23.89 -14.99 10.77
N GLU A 94 -25.16 -15.02 11.23
CA GLU A 94 -25.97 -16.25 11.23
C GLU A 94 -26.46 -16.60 9.82
N SER A 95 -26.94 -15.60 9.07
CA SER A 95 -27.39 -15.79 7.69
C SER A 95 -26.31 -15.57 6.63
N GLY A 96 -25.20 -14.90 6.96
CA GLY A 96 -24.17 -14.48 6.01
C GLY A 96 -24.61 -13.37 5.06
N LEU A 97 -25.71 -12.67 5.38
CA LEU A 97 -26.32 -11.63 4.54
C LEU A 97 -26.18 -10.25 5.15
N TYR A 98 -26.32 -9.22 4.31
CA TYR A 98 -26.38 -7.83 4.73
C TYR A 98 -27.84 -7.34 4.79
N TYR A 99 -28.21 -6.65 5.87
CA TYR A 99 -29.57 -6.15 6.07
C TYR A 99 -29.62 -4.69 6.55
N ASN A 100 -30.72 -4.01 6.28
CA ASN A 100 -30.99 -2.68 6.81
C ASN A 100 -31.64 -2.79 8.19
N ARG A 101 -30.96 -2.30 9.24
CA ARG A 101 -31.44 -2.37 10.63
C ARG A 101 -32.73 -1.56 10.87
N HIS A 102 -32.94 -0.48 10.11
CA HIS A 102 -34.13 0.37 10.20
C HIS A 102 -35.01 0.18 8.97
N ARG A 103 -35.91 -0.80 9.00
CA ARG A 103 -37.10 -0.80 8.15
C ARG A 103 -38.28 -0.54 9.08
N TYR A 104 -38.84 0.66 9.04
CA TYR A 104 -40.14 0.89 9.67
C TYR A 104 -41.17 0.12 8.85
N TYR A 105 -41.68 -0.97 9.43
CA TYR A 105 -42.84 -1.68 8.89
C TYR A 105 -44.08 -0.95 9.42
N ASP A 106 -44.82 -0.29 8.54
CA ASP A 106 -46.16 0.16 8.85
C ASP A 106 -47.14 -0.98 8.51
N PRO A 107 -47.72 -1.66 9.52
CA PRO A 107 -48.65 -2.76 9.30
C PRO A 107 -49.94 -2.32 8.58
N THR A 108 -50.25 -1.02 8.51
CA THR A 108 -51.44 -0.52 7.81
C THR A 108 -51.25 -0.35 6.31
N LEU A 109 -50.01 -0.15 5.85
CA LEU A 109 -49.67 0.10 4.44
C LEU A 109 -49.08 -1.14 3.74
N GLY A 110 -48.71 -2.19 4.49
CA GLY A 110 -48.19 -3.44 3.93
C GLY A 110 -46.89 -3.29 3.14
N SER A 111 -46.21 -2.14 3.26
CA SER A 111 -45.02 -1.80 2.48
C SER A 111 -43.97 -1.13 3.37
N VAL A 112 -42.71 -1.32 3.03
CA VAL A 112 -41.58 -0.63 3.69
C VAL A 112 -41.61 0.82 3.25
N CYS A 113 -41.89 1.73 4.17
CA CYS A 113 -41.75 3.16 3.91
C CYS A 113 -40.25 3.52 3.92
N SER A 114 -39.78 4.10 2.81
CA SER A 114 -38.44 4.65 2.64
C SER A 114 -38.27 5.98 3.36
#